data_AF-W2TQ73-F1
#
_entry.id   AF-W2TQ73-F1
#
_cell.length_a   1.000
_cell.length_b   1.000
_cell.length_c   1.000
_cell.angle_alpha   90.00
_cell.angle_beta   90.00
_cell.angle_gamma   90.00
#
_symmetry.space_group_name_H-M   'P 1'
#
loop_
_entity.id
_entity.type
_entity.pdbx_description
1 polymer ?
#
loop_
_entity_poly.entity_id
_entity_poly.type
_entity_poly.pdbx_seq_one_letter_code
_entity_poly.pdbx_strand_id
1 'polypeptide(L)'
;MTTKLEQLTLERNLTTDVIRCEELIDSLEKRHEIVKRSEIICEIKGIVSDNPDLLLVSWLRENLTERLKAVRRSAADDMRRGLISLNASLVTSAIRALSNLGVIEAELEVQLSSSAAELDVKLVELSSAADNSVRLLPQCINYIHSQLEQYALLGSAQLMKFVEKLARIIRARVPLDAPLSLRFVQQMSRVLSSRPECSAPIIEALRPLKNSILSQSLGRLHQIVDQYDFTAIQSSVFVDTLVSAIEEEVKRLEWDVELREEAQRNTQKMFGYGG
;
A
#
# COMPACT_ATOMS: atom_id res chain seq x y z
N MET A 1 6.75 10.52 65.08
CA MET A 1 5.94 11.69 64.66
C MET A 1 6.22 12.06 63.20
N THR A 2 7.48 12.00 62.76
CA THR A 2 7.92 12.15 61.36
C THR A 2 7.22 11.19 60.39
N THR A 3 7.14 9.89 60.70
CA THR A 3 6.49 8.88 59.86
C THR A 3 5.01 9.14 59.55
N LYS A 4 4.27 9.71 60.52
CA LYS A 4 2.85 10.05 60.34
C LYS A 4 2.66 11.29 59.46
N LEU A 5 3.62 12.23 59.53
CA LEU A 5 3.62 13.44 58.70
C LEU A 5 3.97 13.11 57.25
N GLU A 6 4.92 12.20 57.04
CA GLU A 6 5.30 11.69 55.71
C GLU A 6 4.14 10.94 55.06
N GLN A 7 3.45 10.07 55.80
CA GLN A 7 2.24 9.39 55.32
C GLN A 7 1.13 10.36 54.92
N LEU A 8 0.82 11.35 55.77
CA LEU A 8 -0.19 12.37 55.44
C LEU A 8 0.21 13.20 54.21
N THR A 9 1.50 13.43 54.00
CA THR A 9 1.99 14.16 52.82
C THR A 9 1.82 13.32 51.55
N LEU A 10 2.11 12.03 51.61
CA LEU A 10 1.87 11.08 50.51
C LEU A 10 0.37 10.98 50.17
N GLU A 11 -0.50 10.79 51.17
CA GLU A 11 -1.95 10.72 50.97
C GLU A 11 -2.52 12.02 50.39
N ARG A 12 -2.04 13.18 50.84
CA ARG A 12 -2.43 14.49 50.28
C ARG A 12 -2.01 14.61 48.82
N ASN A 13 -0.79 14.22 48.48
CA ASN A 13 -0.30 14.28 47.10
C ASN A 13 -1.12 13.35 46.20
N LEU A 14 -1.34 12.10 46.64
CA LEU A 14 -2.19 11.15 45.92
C LEU A 14 -3.61 11.71 45.69
N THR A 15 -4.22 12.29 46.72
CA THR A 15 -5.56 12.89 46.62
C THR A 15 -5.58 14.05 45.62
N THR A 16 -4.53 14.88 45.61
CA THR A 16 -4.42 16.02 44.69
C THR A 16 -4.36 15.54 43.24
N ASP A 17 -3.59 14.47 42.98
CA ASP A 17 -3.48 13.90 41.64
C ASP A 17 -4.74 13.17 41.20
N VAL A 18 -5.45 12.49 42.11
CA VAL A 18 -6.76 11.89 41.82
C VAL A 18 -7.75 12.96 41.39
N ILE A 19 -7.85 14.08 42.13
CA ILE A 19 -8.76 15.19 41.81
C ILE A 19 -8.40 15.77 40.44
N ARG A 20 -7.11 16.00 40.16
CA ARG A 20 -6.68 16.48 38.85
C ARG A 20 -7.04 15.50 37.73
N CYS A 21 -6.87 14.20 37.94
CA CYS A 21 -7.26 13.20 36.96
C CYS A 21 -8.78 13.20 36.70
N GLU A 22 -9.59 13.40 37.74
CA GLU A 22 -11.05 13.54 37.62
C GLU A 22 -11.44 14.75 36.77
N GLU A 23 -10.86 15.93 37.06
CA GLU A 23 -11.09 17.15 36.27
C GLU A 23 -10.69 16.98 34.79
N LEU A 24 -9.57 16.29 34.53
CA LEU A 24 -9.11 15.98 33.18
C LEU A 24 -10.06 15.01 32.45
N ILE A 25 -10.59 14.00 33.15
CA ILE A 25 -11.58 13.07 32.59
C ILE A 25 -12.88 13.82 32.24
N ASP A 26 -13.36 14.70 33.13
CA ASP A 26 -14.53 15.54 32.85
C ASP A 26 -14.32 16.48 31.66
N SER A 27 -13.11 17.03 31.52
CA SER A 27 -12.72 17.86 30.39
C SER A 27 -12.68 17.05 29.09
N LEU A 28 -12.19 15.81 29.14
CA LEU A 28 -12.09 14.91 27.99
C LEU A 28 -13.46 14.65 27.35
N GLU A 29 -14.50 14.51 28.16
CA GLU A 29 -15.87 14.23 27.70
C GLU A 29 -16.49 15.43 26.97
N LYS A 30 -16.11 16.65 27.35
CA LYS A 30 -16.62 17.91 26.79
C LYS A 30 -15.92 18.30 25.48
N ARG A 31 -14.81 17.66 25.13
CA ARG A 31 -13.98 18.00 23.95
C ARG A 31 -14.27 17.05 22.79
N HIS A 32 -14.44 17.62 21.59
CA HIS A 32 -14.65 16.84 20.37
C HIS A 32 -13.38 16.70 19.51
N GLU A 33 -12.44 17.63 19.62
CA GLU A 33 -11.19 17.64 18.84
C GLU A 33 -10.28 16.48 19.24
N ILE A 34 -9.95 15.59 18.30
CA ILE A 34 -9.20 14.36 18.58
C ILE A 34 -7.80 14.62 19.17
N VAL A 35 -7.11 15.66 18.70
CA VAL A 35 -5.79 16.04 19.20
C VAL A 35 -5.89 16.48 20.66
N LYS A 36 -6.84 17.35 21.00
CA LYS A 36 -7.05 17.80 22.39
C LYS A 36 -7.40 16.64 23.31
N ARG A 37 -8.25 15.72 22.87
CA ARG A 37 -8.59 14.51 23.62
C ARG A 37 -7.36 13.63 23.86
N SER A 38 -6.48 13.48 22.87
CA SER A 38 -5.23 12.74 23.03
C SER A 38 -4.22 13.43 23.96
N GLU A 39 -4.16 14.77 23.95
CA GLU A 39 -3.30 15.56 24.84
C GLU A 39 -3.73 15.37 26.30
N ILE A 40 -5.04 15.40 26.58
CA ILE A 40 -5.59 15.15 27.93
C ILE A 40 -5.24 13.73 28.41
N ILE A 41 -5.39 12.71 27.55
CA ILE A 41 -5.02 11.33 27.91
C ILE A 41 -3.51 11.22 28.18
N CYS A 42 -2.68 11.92 27.41
CA CYS A 42 -1.23 11.96 27.63
C CYS A 42 -0.89 12.61 28.97
N GLU A 43 -1.58 13.70 29.34
CA GLU A 43 -1.41 14.35 30.64
C GLU A 43 -1.78 13.41 31.80
N ILE A 44 -2.93 12.73 31.73
CA ILE A 44 -3.34 11.75 32.74
C ILE A 44 -2.29 10.62 32.85
N LYS A 45 -1.77 10.13 31.72
CA LYS A 45 -0.69 9.12 31.72
C LYS A 45 0.59 9.64 32.38
N GLY A 46 0.93 10.92 32.19
CA GLY A 46 2.06 11.57 32.86
C GLY A 46 1.90 11.58 34.38
N ILE A 47 0.73 12.00 34.87
CA ILE A 47 0.40 12.01 36.30
C ILE A 47 0.47 10.59 36.89
N VAL A 48 -0.08 9.59 36.20
CA VAL A 48 -0.03 8.18 36.61
C VAL A 48 1.40 7.62 36.59
N SER A 49 2.23 8.07 35.66
CA SER A 49 3.66 7.74 35.61
C SER A 49 4.40 8.27 36.84
N ASP A 50 4.11 9.51 37.22
CA ASP A 50 4.75 10.17 38.36
C ASP A 50 4.29 9.57 39.70
N ASN A 51 3.03 9.10 39.78
CA ASN A 51 2.45 8.46 40.97
C ASN A 51 1.71 7.15 40.62
N PRO A 52 2.43 6.00 40.53
CA PRO A 52 1.85 4.72 40.12
C PRO A 52 0.72 4.19 41.03
N ASP A 53 0.70 4.59 42.30
CA ASP A 53 -0.33 4.21 43.27
C ASP A 53 -1.74 4.67 42.85
N LEU A 54 -1.84 5.65 41.93
CA LEU A 54 -3.11 6.06 41.32
C LEU A 54 -3.83 4.90 40.63
N LEU A 55 -3.12 3.88 40.14
CA LEU A 55 -3.73 2.70 39.52
C LEU A 55 -4.40 1.74 40.52
N LEU A 56 -4.18 1.93 41.83
CA LEU A 56 -4.90 1.22 42.88
C LEU A 56 -6.33 1.74 43.02
N VAL A 57 -6.59 2.97 42.58
CA VAL A 57 -7.92 3.57 42.54
C VAL A 57 -8.70 2.97 41.37
N SER A 58 -9.64 2.07 41.68
CA SER A 58 -10.36 1.27 40.68
C SER A 58 -11.09 2.13 39.64
N TRP A 59 -11.80 3.18 40.08
CA TRP A 59 -12.56 4.06 39.20
C TRP A 59 -11.65 4.71 38.15
N LEU A 60 -10.47 5.20 38.56
CA LEU A 60 -9.52 5.89 37.69
C LEU A 60 -8.92 4.93 36.67
N ARG A 61 -8.50 3.75 37.12
CA ARG A 61 -7.95 2.70 36.26
C ARG A 61 -8.95 2.26 35.18
N GLU A 62 -10.21 2.04 35.56
CA GLU A 62 -11.27 1.61 34.66
C GLU A 62 -11.61 2.70 33.64
N ASN A 63 -11.84 3.93 34.10
CA ASN A 63 -12.14 5.06 33.22
C ASN A 63 -11.00 5.37 32.26
N LEU A 64 -9.75 5.40 32.73
CA LEU A 64 -8.59 5.64 31.88
C LEU A 64 -8.47 4.57 30.79
N THR A 65 -8.66 3.30 31.13
CA THR A 65 -8.59 2.19 30.18
C THR A 65 -9.68 2.29 29.11
N GLU A 66 -10.92 2.58 29.51
CA GLU A 66 -12.04 2.72 28.60
C GLU A 66 -11.88 3.93 27.67
N ARG A 67 -11.57 5.10 28.25
CA ARG A 67 -11.42 6.36 27.52
C ARG A 67 -10.22 6.32 26.57
N LEU A 68 -9.09 5.71 26.97
CA LEU A 68 -7.95 5.47 26.09
C LEU A 68 -8.34 4.63 24.87
N LYS A 69 -9.08 3.53 25.07
CA LYS A 69 -9.56 2.69 23.97
C LYS A 69 -10.47 3.48 23.03
N ALA A 70 -11.37 4.28 23.57
CA ALA A 70 -12.30 5.10 22.78
C ALA A 70 -11.57 6.15 21.92
N VAL A 71 -10.65 6.92 22.52
CA VAL A 71 -9.87 7.95 21.81
C VAL A 71 -8.97 7.31 20.75
N ARG A 72 -8.32 6.18 21.07
CA ARG A 72 -7.52 5.43 20.09
C ARG A 72 -8.36 5.02 18.87
N ARG A 73 -9.54 4.41 19.09
CA ARG A 73 -10.43 3.99 18.00
C ARG A 73 -10.85 5.18 17.13
N SER A 74 -11.26 6.28 17.78
CA SER A 74 -11.64 7.51 17.07
C SER A 74 -10.50 8.06 16.22
N ALA A 75 -9.26 8.09 16.74
CA ALA A 75 -8.10 8.56 15.99
C ALA A 75 -7.76 7.63 14.81
N ALA A 76 -7.85 6.31 14.99
CA ALA A 76 -7.67 5.35 13.91
C ALA A 76 -8.75 5.47 12.82
N ASP A 77 -10.00 5.68 13.22
CA ASP A 77 -11.12 5.91 12.30
C ASP A 77 -10.94 7.23 11.54
N ASP A 78 -10.53 8.30 12.21
CA ASP A 78 -10.20 9.60 11.58
C ASP A 78 -9.05 9.46 10.58
N MET A 79 -7.99 8.73 10.92
CA MET A 79 -6.89 8.44 10.00
C MET A 79 -7.41 7.70 8.77
N ARG A 80 -8.16 6.61 8.93
CA ARG A 80 -8.73 5.83 7.82
C ARG A 80 -9.65 6.68 6.93
N ARG A 81 -10.52 7.50 7.52
CA ARG A 81 -11.39 8.43 6.77
C ARG A 81 -10.59 9.50 6.04
N GLY A 82 -9.57 10.04 6.70
CA GLY A 82 -8.65 11.01 6.12
C GLY A 82 -7.92 10.44 4.91
N LEU A 83 -7.44 9.20 4.99
CA LEU A 83 -6.81 8.51 3.86
C LEU A 83 -7.79 8.31 2.70
N ILE A 84 -8.97 7.73 2.96
CA ILE A 84 -9.96 7.47 1.90
C ILE A 84 -10.39 8.76 1.17
N SER A 85 -10.54 9.86 1.91
CA SER A 85 -10.92 11.16 1.36
C SER A 85 -9.74 12.01 0.87
N LEU A 86 -8.51 11.51 1.00
CA LEU A 86 -7.25 12.23 0.75
C LEU A 86 -7.15 13.58 1.49
N ASN A 87 -7.73 13.65 2.69
CA ASN A 87 -7.73 14.84 3.53
C ASN A 87 -6.47 14.87 4.42
N ALA A 88 -5.45 15.60 3.97
CA ALA A 88 -4.17 15.71 4.66
C ALA A 88 -4.26 16.30 6.09
N SER A 89 -5.17 17.25 6.34
CA SER A 89 -5.29 17.87 7.67
C SER A 89 -5.91 16.91 8.69
N LEU A 90 -6.89 16.10 8.26
CA LEU A 90 -7.47 15.05 9.06
C LEU A 90 -6.45 13.94 9.37
N VAL A 91 -5.70 13.49 8.35
CA VAL A 91 -4.61 12.50 8.53
C VAL A 91 -3.56 13.03 9.51
N THR A 92 -3.10 14.27 9.35
CA THR A 92 -2.09 14.87 10.24
C THR A 92 -2.58 14.94 11.68
N SER A 93 -3.83 15.37 11.89
CA SER A 93 -4.43 15.46 13.22
C SER A 93 -4.57 14.08 13.88
N ALA A 94 -4.99 13.08 13.12
CA ALA A 94 -5.12 11.71 13.58
C ALA A 94 -3.76 11.07 13.92
N ILE A 95 -2.74 11.26 13.07
CA ILE A 95 -1.37 10.80 13.33
C ILE A 95 -0.82 11.43 14.61
N ARG A 96 -0.99 12.75 14.78
CA ARG A 96 -0.57 13.43 16.00
C ARG A 96 -1.27 12.86 17.23
N ALA A 97 -2.57 12.62 17.14
CA ALA A 97 -3.32 12.01 18.23
C ALA A 97 -2.82 10.60 18.57
N LEU A 98 -2.60 9.73 17.57
CA LEU A 98 -2.06 8.38 17.77
C LEU A 98 -0.63 8.40 18.33
N SER A 99 0.17 9.39 17.94
CA SER A 99 1.53 9.61 18.47
C SER A 99 1.49 10.00 19.95
N ASN A 100 0.63 10.96 20.33
CA ASN A 100 0.40 11.33 21.74
C ASN A 100 -0.02 10.13 22.59
N LEU A 101 -0.80 9.21 22.01
CA LEU A 101 -1.25 7.99 22.70
C LEU A 101 -0.17 6.90 22.76
N GLY A 102 0.93 7.03 22.03
CA GLY A 102 2.03 6.07 21.96
C GLY A 102 1.72 4.83 21.12
N VAL A 103 0.79 4.91 20.16
CA VAL A 103 0.28 3.75 19.40
C VAL A 103 0.37 3.92 17.88
N ILE A 104 1.02 4.97 17.40
CA ILE A 104 1.10 5.28 15.97
C ILE A 104 1.71 4.14 15.14
N GLU A 105 2.84 3.56 15.55
CA GLU A 105 3.50 2.49 14.79
C GLU A 105 2.62 1.23 14.67
N ALA A 106 1.95 0.85 15.75
CA ALA A 106 1.04 -0.29 15.74
C ALA A 106 -0.16 -0.06 14.81
N GLU A 107 -0.71 1.15 14.79
CA GLU A 107 -1.84 1.49 13.93
C GLU A 107 -1.44 1.60 12.45
N LEU A 108 -0.24 2.13 12.16
CA LEU A 108 0.32 2.16 10.80
C LEU A 108 0.58 0.74 10.28
N GLU A 109 1.05 -0.19 11.11
CA GLU A 109 1.24 -1.59 10.72
C GLU A 109 -0.09 -2.30 10.45
N VAL A 110 -1.13 -2.04 11.26
CA VAL A 110 -2.48 -2.54 11.01
C VAL A 110 -3.01 -2.03 9.66
N GLN A 111 -2.84 -0.74 9.38
CA GLN A 111 -3.23 -0.15 8.10
C GLN A 111 -2.47 -0.80 6.93
N LEU A 112 -1.14 -0.94 7.04
CA LEU A 112 -0.28 -1.60 6.05
C LEU A 112 -0.70 -3.04 5.78
N SER A 113 -1.03 -3.79 6.83
CA SER A 113 -1.44 -5.18 6.71
C SER A 113 -2.85 -5.33 6.13
N SER A 114 -3.78 -4.44 6.49
CA SER A 114 -5.12 -4.40 5.92
C SER A 114 -5.09 -4.08 4.42
N SER A 115 -4.40 -3.01 4.02
CA SER A 115 -4.27 -2.62 2.60
C SER A 115 -3.61 -3.72 1.76
N ALA A 116 -2.57 -4.36 2.30
CA ALA A 116 -1.88 -5.43 1.60
C ALA A 116 -2.75 -6.68 1.43
N ALA A 117 -3.53 -7.06 2.45
CA ALA A 117 -4.43 -8.19 2.37
C ALA A 117 -5.57 -7.94 1.37
N GLU A 118 -6.16 -6.75 1.37
CA GLU A 118 -7.22 -6.42 0.40
C GLU A 118 -6.68 -6.44 -1.05
N LEU A 119 -5.46 -5.93 -1.25
CA LEU A 119 -4.80 -5.97 -2.54
C LEU A 119 -4.49 -7.41 -3.00
N ASP A 120 -4.01 -8.26 -2.09
CA ASP A 120 -3.75 -9.67 -2.35
C ASP A 120 -5.02 -10.37 -2.85
N VAL A 121 -6.15 -10.15 -2.17
CA VAL A 121 -7.46 -10.69 -2.57
C VAL A 121 -7.84 -10.21 -3.98
N LYS A 122 -7.71 -8.91 -4.29
CA LYS A 122 -8.04 -8.37 -5.61
C LYS A 122 -7.17 -8.98 -6.72
N LEU A 123 -5.88 -9.19 -6.46
CA LEU A 123 -4.96 -9.78 -7.44
C LEU A 123 -5.18 -11.28 -7.62
N VAL A 124 -5.56 -12.00 -6.56
CA VAL A 124 -6.00 -13.40 -6.65
C VAL A 124 -7.28 -13.51 -7.48
N GLU A 125 -8.27 -12.66 -7.22
CA GLU A 125 -9.52 -12.62 -7.98
C GLU A 125 -9.24 -12.34 -9.47
N LEU A 126 -8.42 -11.33 -9.76
CA LEU A 126 -8.02 -10.98 -11.12
C LEU A 126 -7.37 -12.16 -11.86
N SER A 127 -6.54 -12.93 -11.16
CA SER A 127 -5.78 -14.05 -11.77
C SER A 127 -6.64 -15.31 -11.96
N SER A 128 -7.68 -15.48 -11.16
CA SER A 128 -8.59 -16.63 -11.22
C SER A 128 -9.78 -16.43 -12.17
N ALA A 129 -10.18 -15.18 -12.45
CA ALA A 129 -11.37 -14.86 -13.21
C ALA A 129 -11.04 -14.32 -14.62
N ALA A 130 -10.52 -15.20 -15.48
CA ALA A 130 -10.09 -14.85 -16.85
C ALA A 130 -11.18 -14.10 -17.65
N ASP A 131 -12.43 -14.55 -17.55
CA ASP A 131 -13.58 -13.97 -18.27
C ASP A 131 -13.94 -12.55 -17.79
N ASN A 132 -13.62 -12.21 -16.54
CA ASN A 132 -13.89 -10.90 -15.95
C ASN A 132 -12.65 -10.00 -15.88
N SER A 133 -11.51 -10.48 -16.37
CA SER A 133 -10.21 -9.80 -16.29
C SER A 133 -10.23 -8.40 -16.90
N VAL A 134 -11.02 -8.18 -17.96
CA VAL A 134 -11.18 -6.87 -18.63
C VAL A 134 -11.77 -5.81 -17.69
N ARG A 135 -12.68 -6.18 -16.79
CA ARG A 135 -13.30 -5.28 -15.80
C ARG A 135 -12.49 -5.20 -14.51
N LEU A 136 -12.02 -6.34 -14.02
CA LEU A 136 -11.30 -6.44 -12.75
C LEU A 136 -9.93 -5.77 -12.80
N LEU A 137 -9.25 -5.80 -13.95
CA LEU A 137 -7.92 -5.21 -14.09
C LEU A 137 -7.93 -3.69 -13.82
N PRO A 138 -8.76 -2.86 -14.49
CA PRO A 138 -8.85 -1.43 -14.18
C PRO A 138 -9.21 -1.14 -12.72
N GLN A 139 -10.10 -1.95 -12.11
CA GLN A 139 -10.49 -1.77 -10.71
C GLN A 139 -9.32 -2.04 -9.76
N CYS A 140 -8.54 -3.09 -10.02
CA CYS A 140 -7.34 -3.42 -9.26
C CYS A 140 -6.28 -2.33 -9.39
N ILE A 141 -6.01 -1.85 -10.61
CA ILE A 141 -5.03 -0.78 -10.85
C ILE A 141 -5.47 0.54 -10.20
N ASN A 142 -6.73 0.93 -10.32
CA ASN A 142 -7.26 2.14 -9.68
C ASN A 142 -7.18 2.05 -8.15
N TYR A 143 -7.37 0.87 -7.59
CA TYR A 143 -7.17 0.63 -6.17
C TYR A 143 -5.69 0.78 -5.78
N ILE A 144 -4.76 0.19 -6.53
CA ILE A 144 -3.31 0.36 -6.32
C ILE A 144 -2.94 1.85 -6.36
N HIS A 145 -3.40 2.57 -7.38
CA HIS A 145 -3.14 4.00 -7.52
C HIS A 145 -3.67 4.79 -6.31
N SER A 146 -4.93 4.55 -5.91
CA SER A 146 -5.52 5.16 -4.71
C SER A 146 -4.72 4.85 -3.44
N GLN A 147 -4.23 3.61 -3.27
CA GLN A 147 -3.41 3.26 -2.11
C GLN A 147 -2.08 4.01 -2.14
N LEU A 148 -1.40 4.14 -3.29
CA LEU A 148 -0.16 4.92 -3.37
C LEU A 148 -0.38 6.39 -2.95
N GLU A 149 -1.50 7.00 -3.37
CA GLU A 149 -1.89 8.34 -2.93
C GLU A 149 -2.09 8.41 -1.41
N GLN A 150 -2.81 7.45 -0.85
CA GLN A 150 -3.05 7.36 0.59
C GLN A 150 -1.75 7.24 1.40
N TYR A 151 -0.85 6.33 1.01
CA TYR A 151 0.40 6.13 1.74
C TYR A 151 1.39 7.30 1.58
N ALA A 152 1.30 8.09 0.51
CA ALA A 152 2.08 9.33 0.44
C ALA A 152 1.67 10.34 1.52
N LEU A 153 0.39 10.40 1.90
CA LEU A 153 -0.07 11.25 3.01
C LEU A 153 0.49 10.82 4.37
N LEU A 154 0.90 9.55 4.51
CA LEU A 154 1.54 9.01 5.71
C LEU A 154 3.06 9.25 5.75
N GLY A 155 3.63 9.77 4.66
CA GLY A 155 5.06 10.06 4.53
C GLY A 155 5.86 8.97 3.80
N SER A 156 7.07 9.33 3.37
CA SER A 156 7.93 8.52 2.50
C SER A 156 8.27 7.13 3.09
N ALA A 157 8.52 7.04 4.38
CA ALA A 157 8.86 5.77 5.04
C ALA A 157 7.72 4.75 4.95
N GLN A 158 6.47 5.19 5.18
CA GLN A 158 5.30 4.31 5.11
C GLN A 158 4.94 3.98 3.66
N LEU A 159 5.09 4.95 2.75
CA LEU A 159 4.95 4.71 1.31
C LEU A 159 5.90 3.63 0.81
N MET A 160 7.19 3.68 1.18
CA MET A 160 8.15 2.67 0.75
C MET A 160 7.84 1.28 1.32
N LYS A 161 7.42 1.18 2.59
CA LYS A 161 6.95 -0.10 3.16
C LYS A 161 5.78 -0.68 2.37
N PHE A 162 4.81 0.15 1.99
CA PHE A 162 3.68 -0.29 1.16
C PHE A 162 4.14 -0.71 -0.24
N VAL A 163 4.99 0.09 -0.90
CA VAL A 163 5.53 -0.19 -2.23
C VAL A 163 6.28 -1.53 -2.29
N GLU A 164 7.11 -1.82 -1.29
CA GLU A 164 7.80 -3.11 -1.20
C GLU A 164 6.83 -4.28 -1.02
N LYS A 165 5.79 -4.11 -0.21
CA LYS A 165 4.77 -5.14 0.03
C LYS A 165 3.93 -5.39 -1.23
N LEU A 166 3.52 -4.32 -1.91
CA LEU A 166 2.87 -4.35 -3.23
C LEU A 166 3.74 -5.09 -4.25
N ALA A 167 5.03 -4.78 -4.34
CA ALA A 167 5.96 -5.45 -5.24
C ALA A 167 6.04 -6.97 -4.99
N ARG A 168 6.06 -7.39 -3.72
CA ARG A 168 6.01 -8.83 -3.35
C ARG A 168 4.69 -9.47 -3.77
N ILE A 169 3.57 -8.81 -3.53
CA ILE A 169 2.24 -9.33 -3.90
C ILE A 169 2.13 -9.47 -5.43
N ILE A 170 2.58 -8.48 -6.20
CA ILE A 170 2.59 -8.55 -7.67
C ILE A 170 3.36 -9.78 -8.15
N ARG A 171 4.58 -9.99 -7.64
CA ARG A 171 5.41 -11.15 -8.00
C ARG A 171 4.74 -12.49 -7.64
N ALA A 172 4.01 -12.53 -6.52
CA ALA A 172 3.39 -13.75 -6.04
C ALA A 172 2.07 -14.08 -6.74
N ARG A 173 1.32 -13.06 -7.19
CA ARG A 173 -0.07 -13.23 -7.64
C ARG A 173 -0.28 -13.09 -9.12
N VAL A 174 0.56 -12.35 -9.86
CA VAL A 174 0.37 -12.16 -11.30
C VAL A 174 1.11 -13.25 -12.08
N PRO A 175 0.41 -14.20 -12.73
CA PRO A 175 1.07 -15.29 -13.46
C PRO A 175 1.82 -14.77 -14.68
N LEU A 176 2.98 -15.36 -14.99
CA LEU A 176 3.83 -14.91 -16.08
C LEU A 176 3.17 -15.10 -17.46
N ASP A 177 2.38 -16.16 -17.60
CA ASP A 177 1.68 -16.61 -18.80
C ASP A 177 0.23 -16.11 -18.90
N ALA A 178 -0.23 -15.28 -17.96
CA ALA A 178 -1.60 -14.80 -17.97
C ALA A 178 -1.88 -13.91 -19.20
N PRO A 179 -3.03 -14.07 -19.88
CA PRO A 179 -3.43 -13.22 -21.01
C PRO A 179 -3.51 -11.73 -20.66
N LEU A 180 -3.70 -11.41 -19.38
CA LEU A 180 -3.80 -10.04 -18.86
C LEU A 180 -2.44 -9.36 -18.62
N SER A 181 -1.32 -10.10 -18.64
CA SER A 181 0.00 -9.61 -18.20
C SER A 181 0.45 -8.37 -18.98
N LEU A 182 0.24 -8.34 -20.30
CA LEU A 182 0.58 -7.17 -21.12
C LEU A 182 -0.19 -5.92 -20.66
N ARG A 183 -1.51 -6.02 -20.50
CA ARG A 183 -2.35 -4.89 -20.07
C ARG A 183 -2.06 -4.49 -18.63
N PHE A 184 -1.73 -5.45 -17.77
CA PHE A 184 -1.33 -5.19 -16.39
C PHE A 184 -0.06 -4.33 -16.34
N VAL A 185 1.01 -4.73 -17.04
CA VAL A 185 2.27 -3.98 -17.07
C VAL A 185 2.05 -2.59 -17.71
N GLN A 186 1.25 -2.49 -18.78
CA GLN A 186 0.88 -1.21 -19.39
C GLN A 186 0.24 -0.23 -18.40
N GLN A 187 -0.80 -0.68 -17.69
CA GLN A 187 -1.55 0.18 -16.78
C GLN A 187 -0.70 0.53 -15.54
N MET A 188 0.07 -0.42 -15.01
CA MET A 188 1.01 -0.16 -13.92
C MET A 188 2.08 0.86 -14.35
N SER A 189 2.65 0.75 -15.55
CA SER A 189 3.67 1.70 -16.02
C SER A 189 3.15 3.14 -16.02
N ARG A 190 1.88 3.35 -16.41
CA ARG A 190 1.23 4.68 -16.31
C ARG A 190 1.11 5.18 -14.88
N VAL A 191 0.76 4.30 -13.94
CA VAL A 191 0.71 4.63 -12.50
C VAL A 191 2.09 4.99 -11.96
N LEU A 192 3.15 4.33 -12.42
CA LEU A 192 4.52 4.63 -11.98
C LEU A 192 5.05 5.93 -12.60
N SER A 193 4.64 6.27 -13.83
CA SER A 193 5.01 7.53 -14.46
C SER A 193 4.50 8.76 -13.70
N SER A 194 3.37 8.66 -12.99
CA SER A 194 2.89 9.75 -12.13
C SER A 194 3.63 9.83 -10.78
N ARG A 195 4.39 8.79 -10.40
CA ARG A 195 5.08 8.69 -9.11
C ARG A 195 6.46 8.02 -9.23
N PRO A 196 7.47 8.75 -9.74
CA PRO A 196 8.81 8.21 -9.96
C PRO A 196 9.47 7.65 -8.69
N GLU A 197 9.17 8.22 -7.52
CA GLU A 197 9.70 7.80 -6.22
C GLU A 197 9.29 6.37 -5.81
N CYS A 198 8.15 5.88 -6.31
CA CYS A 198 7.66 4.53 -6.04
C CYS A 198 8.11 3.50 -7.07
N SER A 199 8.75 3.94 -8.16
CA SER A 199 8.87 3.16 -9.39
C SER A 199 9.83 1.98 -9.26
N ALA A 200 11.00 2.16 -8.63
CA ALA A 200 12.06 1.16 -8.67
C ALA A 200 11.65 -0.22 -8.14
N PRO A 201 11.07 -0.39 -6.94
CA PRO A 201 10.70 -1.72 -6.45
C PRO A 201 9.61 -2.40 -7.29
N ILE A 202 8.70 -1.60 -7.88
CA ILE A 202 7.59 -2.11 -8.70
C ILE A 202 8.11 -2.48 -10.09
N ILE A 203 8.98 -1.69 -10.71
CA ILE A 203 9.65 -2.02 -11.97
C ILE A 203 10.40 -3.36 -11.83
N GLU A 204 11.13 -3.54 -10.73
CA GLU A 204 11.80 -4.80 -10.40
C GLU A 204 10.82 -5.97 -10.20
N ALA A 205 9.59 -5.71 -9.76
CA ALA A 205 8.55 -6.73 -9.66
C ALA A 205 7.91 -7.08 -11.00
N LEU A 206 7.85 -6.12 -11.93
CA LEU A 206 7.29 -6.29 -13.26
C LEU A 206 8.29 -6.90 -14.27
N ARG A 207 9.60 -6.89 -13.97
CA ARG A 207 10.63 -7.42 -14.87
C ARG A 207 10.38 -8.87 -15.35
N PRO A 208 10.02 -9.84 -14.49
CA PRO A 208 9.68 -11.19 -14.95
C PRO A 208 8.50 -11.22 -15.93
N LEU A 209 7.48 -10.37 -15.72
CA LEU A 209 6.34 -10.24 -16.62
C LEU A 209 6.76 -9.65 -17.96
N LYS A 210 7.60 -8.60 -17.96
CA LYS A 210 8.19 -8.03 -19.19
C LYS A 210 8.95 -9.10 -19.98
N ASN A 211 9.78 -9.92 -19.32
CA ASN A 211 10.51 -11.00 -19.98
C ASN A 211 9.59 -12.09 -20.56
N SER A 212 8.51 -12.43 -19.83
CA SER A 212 7.50 -13.37 -20.32
C SER A 212 6.76 -12.83 -21.55
N ILE A 213 6.39 -11.54 -21.55
CA ILE A 213 5.76 -10.87 -22.71
C ILE A 213 6.66 -10.95 -23.94
N LEU A 214 7.96 -10.68 -23.77
CA LEU A 214 8.94 -10.82 -24.86
C LEU A 214 9.03 -12.26 -25.36
N SER A 215 9.09 -13.24 -24.44
CA SER A 215 9.16 -14.66 -24.79
C SER A 215 7.90 -15.13 -25.53
N GLN A 216 6.72 -14.69 -25.11
CA GLN A 216 5.45 -14.98 -25.78
C GLN A 216 5.37 -14.33 -27.16
N SER A 217 5.85 -13.09 -27.29
CA SER A 217 5.92 -12.38 -28.56
C SER A 217 6.77 -13.15 -29.58
N LEU A 218 7.97 -13.57 -29.17
CA LEU A 218 8.84 -14.41 -29.99
C LEU A 218 8.23 -15.79 -30.29
N GLY A 219 7.58 -16.41 -29.32
CA GLY A 219 6.89 -17.69 -29.50
C GLY A 219 5.78 -17.62 -30.54
N ARG A 220 5.02 -16.51 -30.60
CA ARG A 220 4.01 -16.28 -31.65
C ARG A 220 4.65 -16.18 -33.04
N LEU A 221 5.79 -15.49 -33.15
CA LEU A 221 6.53 -15.39 -34.42
C LEU A 221 7.08 -16.75 -34.86
N HIS A 222 7.63 -17.55 -33.92
CA HIS A 222 8.04 -18.93 -34.20
C HIS A 222 6.89 -19.79 -34.72
N GLN A 223 5.71 -19.69 -34.11
CA GLN A 223 4.54 -20.46 -34.57
C GLN A 223 4.15 -20.13 -36.02
N ILE A 224 4.30 -18.87 -36.45
CA ILE A 224 4.05 -18.47 -37.85
C ILE A 224 5.04 -19.17 -38.80
N VAL A 225 6.31 -19.31 -38.38
CA VAL A 225 7.35 -20.00 -39.15
C VAL A 225 7.08 -21.51 -39.18
N ASP A 226 6.76 -22.11 -38.04
CA ASP A 226 6.55 -23.55 -37.93
C ASP A 226 5.28 -24.02 -38.66
N GLN A 227 4.24 -23.17 -38.73
CA GLN A 227 2.99 -23.48 -39.42
C GLN A 227 3.06 -23.23 -40.93
N TYR A 228 4.15 -22.63 -41.43
CA TYR A 228 4.28 -22.34 -42.83
C TYR A 228 4.67 -23.59 -43.62
N ASP A 229 3.83 -23.95 -44.59
CA ASP A 229 4.14 -25.02 -45.53
C ASP A 229 5.03 -24.50 -46.67
N PHE A 230 6.33 -24.71 -46.53
CA PHE A 230 7.33 -24.37 -47.55
C PHE A 230 7.16 -25.11 -48.88
N THR A 231 6.28 -26.10 -48.96
CA THR A 231 6.02 -26.86 -50.19
C THR A 231 4.86 -26.31 -51.02
N ALA A 232 3.97 -25.50 -50.42
CA ALA A 232 2.72 -25.07 -51.04
C ALA A 232 2.67 -23.57 -51.43
N ILE A 233 3.51 -22.72 -50.84
CA ILE A 233 3.40 -21.25 -50.95
C ILE A 233 4.73 -20.65 -51.44
N GLN A 234 4.66 -19.55 -52.24
CA GLN A 234 5.84 -18.81 -52.69
C GLN A 234 6.54 -18.12 -51.51
N SER A 235 7.87 -18.24 -51.44
CA SER A 235 8.69 -17.72 -50.33
C SER A 235 8.57 -16.20 -50.12
N SER A 236 8.24 -15.43 -51.16
CA SER A 236 8.01 -13.99 -51.07
C SER A 236 6.80 -13.64 -50.20
N VAL A 237 5.70 -14.39 -50.32
CA VAL A 237 4.46 -14.18 -49.55
C VAL A 237 4.68 -14.46 -48.06
N PHE A 238 5.54 -15.44 -47.75
CA PHE A 238 5.93 -15.72 -46.37
C PHE A 238 6.72 -14.59 -45.74
N VAL A 239 7.71 -14.06 -46.47
CA VAL A 239 8.53 -12.95 -45.98
C VAL A 239 7.64 -11.74 -45.67
N ASP A 240 6.72 -11.38 -46.56
CA ASP A 240 5.79 -10.27 -46.32
C ASP A 240 4.88 -10.52 -45.10
N THR A 241 4.41 -11.76 -44.93
CA THR A 241 3.58 -12.16 -43.77
C THR A 241 4.36 -12.08 -42.46
N LEU A 242 5.59 -12.57 -42.46
CA LEU A 242 6.47 -12.55 -41.29
C LEU A 242 6.88 -11.12 -40.92
N VAL A 243 7.20 -10.27 -41.91
CA VAL A 243 7.50 -8.85 -41.70
C VAL A 243 6.31 -8.14 -41.08
N SER A 244 5.11 -8.33 -41.64
CA SER A 244 3.88 -7.75 -41.09
C SER A 244 3.63 -8.20 -39.65
N ALA A 245 3.83 -9.49 -39.34
CA ALA A 245 3.70 -10.01 -37.98
C ALA A 245 4.73 -9.43 -36.99
N ILE A 246 5.99 -9.25 -37.43
CA ILE A 246 7.04 -8.59 -36.64
C ILE A 246 6.65 -7.14 -36.36
N GLU A 247 6.19 -6.40 -37.37
CA GLU A 247 5.74 -5.01 -37.21
C GLU A 247 4.56 -4.92 -36.23
N GLU A 248 3.58 -5.83 -36.32
CA GLU A 248 2.48 -5.89 -35.37
C GLU A 248 2.94 -6.16 -33.93
N GLU A 249 3.85 -7.12 -33.72
CA GLU A 249 4.36 -7.44 -32.38
C GLU A 249 5.16 -6.28 -31.79
N VAL A 250 6.00 -5.60 -32.59
CA VAL A 250 6.73 -4.39 -32.16
C VAL A 250 5.74 -3.26 -31.84
N LYS A 251 4.72 -3.07 -32.68
CA LYS A 251 3.68 -2.03 -32.49
C LYS A 251 2.89 -2.23 -31.19
N ARG A 252 2.60 -3.49 -30.81
CA ARG A 252 1.93 -3.83 -29.54
C ARG A 252 2.73 -3.39 -28.30
N LEU A 253 4.04 -3.15 -28.45
CA LEU A 253 4.96 -2.78 -27.37
C LEU A 253 5.39 -1.32 -27.39
N GLU A 254 4.87 -0.49 -28.32
CA GLU A 254 5.26 0.93 -28.48
C GLU A 254 5.13 1.80 -27.22
N TRP A 255 4.26 1.40 -26.29
CA TRP A 255 4.02 2.11 -25.03
C TRP A 255 5.18 2.01 -24.03
N ASP A 256 6.16 1.12 -24.26
CA ASP A 256 7.35 0.94 -23.42
C ASP A 256 8.60 0.83 -24.31
N VAL A 257 9.44 1.87 -24.26
CA VAL A 257 10.62 1.99 -25.13
C VAL A 257 11.60 0.83 -24.91
N GLU A 258 11.87 0.47 -23.65
CA GLU A 258 12.80 -0.62 -23.32
C GLU A 258 12.28 -1.96 -23.85
N LEU A 259 10.98 -2.22 -23.65
CA LEU A 259 10.34 -3.46 -24.08
C LEU A 259 10.30 -3.56 -25.62
N ARG A 260 10.02 -2.44 -26.29
CA ARG A 260 10.03 -2.34 -27.76
C ARG A 260 11.44 -2.59 -28.31
N GLU A 261 12.46 -1.95 -27.76
CA GLU A 261 13.84 -2.09 -28.21
C GLU A 261 14.37 -3.52 -27.99
N GLU A 262 14.03 -4.16 -26.87
CA GLU A 262 14.39 -5.56 -26.63
C GLU A 262 13.65 -6.51 -27.57
N ALA A 263 12.36 -6.27 -27.85
CA ALA A 263 11.62 -7.04 -28.84
C ALA A 263 12.25 -6.94 -30.24
N GLN A 264 12.60 -5.73 -30.67
CA GLN A 264 13.30 -5.51 -31.94
C GLN A 264 14.66 -6.22 -31.99
N ARG A 265 15.46 -6.14 -30.91
CA ARG A 265 16.75 -6.86 -30.85
C ARG A 265 16.56 -8.37 -30.93
N ASN A 266 15.52 -8.91 -30.29
CA ASN A 266 15.23 -10.34 -30.32
C ASN A 266 14.76 -10.82 -31.70
N THR A 267 13.91 -10.06 -32.39
CA THR A 267 13.49 -10.40 -33.76
C THR A 267 14.65 -10.30 -34.74
N GLN A 268 15.52 -9.29 -34.62
CA GLN A 268 16.74 -9.16 -35.43
C GLN A 268 17.69 -10.35 -35.25
N LYS A 269 17.95 -10.78 -34.01
CA LYS A 269 18.80 -11.94 -33.72
C LYS A 269 18.24 -13.23 -34.31
N MET A 270 16.93 -13.40 -34.28
CA MET A 270 16.28 -14.65 -34.71
C MET A 270 16.14 -14.73 -36.24
N PHE A 271 15.76 -13.63 -36.88
CA PHE A 271 15.39 -13.62 -38.30
C PHE A 271 16.44 -12.95 -39.20
N GLY A 272 17.55 -12.46 -38.64
CA GLY A 272 18.66 -11.93 -39.43
C GLY A 272 18.37 -10.62 -40.14
N TYR A 273 17.47 -9.78 -39.62
CA TYR A 273 17.29 -8.39 -40.08
C TYR A 273 18.48 -7.52 -39.64
N GLY A 274 19.64 -7.81 -40.21
CA GLY A 274 20.93 -7.21 -39.88
C GLY A 274 21.98 -7.62 -40.91
N GLY A 275 21.73 -7.25 -42.17
CA GLY A 275 22.61 -7.42 -43.33
C GLY A 275 22.00 -6.75 -44.55
#